data_AF-A0A9E7N810-F1
#
_entry.id   AF-A0A9E7N810-F1
#
_cell.length_a   1.000
_cell.length_b   1.000
_cell.length_c   1.000
_cell.angle_alpha   90.00
_cell.angle_beta   90.00
_cell.angle_gamma   90.00
#
_symmetry.space_group_name_H-M   'P 1'
#
loop_
_entity.id
_entity.type
_entity.pdbx_description
1 polymer ?
#
loop_
_entity_poly.entity_id
_entity_poly.type
_entity_poly.pdbx_seq_one_letter_code
_entity_poly.pdbx_strand_id
1 'polypeptide(L)'
;MADPDTITDALEAILDVPATESLESATDVEVATDVGGVSDTEGPTDETTTDDSPAKRDVLTLLERRHALSILRAITTAGGPSRFSELEDVVPASPNTLSARLSEFVEAGLLERTAYDEVPPRVEYEPTDAGATLAPLFVYLRLWESRYGDELEA
;
A
#
# COMPACT_ATOMS: atom_id res chain seq x y z
N MET A 1 10.11 -27.74 -9.31
CA MET A 1 8.71 -27.26 -9.18
C MET A 1 8.55 -26.84 -7.72
N ALA A 2 8.57 -25.54 -7.42
CA ALA A 2 8.32 -25.09 -6.05
C ALA A 2 6.81 -25.21 -5.77
N ASP A 3 6.48 -25.82 -4.64
CA ASP A 3 5.11 -26.07 -4.20
C ASP A 3 4.45 -24.73 -3.81
N PRO A 4 3.19 -24.42 -4.20
CA PRO A 4 2.46 -23.26 -3.69
C PRO A 4 2.47 -23.14 -2.17
N ASP A 5 2.46 -24.26 -1.43
CA ASP A 5 2.58 -24.23 0.03
C ASP A 5 3.92 -23.64 0.49
N THR A 6 5.00 -23.86 -0.26
CA THR A 6 6.34 -23.33 0.05
C THR A 6 6.41 -21.79 -0.02
N ILE A 7 5.57 -21.17 -0.84
CA ILE A 7 5.58 -19.72 -1.00
C ILE A 7 4.77 -19.05 0.11
N THR A 8 3.64 -19.64 0.49
CA THR A 8 2.86 -19.23 1.66
C THR A 8 3.69 -19.39 2.93
N ASP A 9 4.32 -20.55 3.13
CA ASP A 9 5.21 -20.82 4.26
C ASP A 9 6.38 -19.81 4.33
N ALA A 10 6.92 -19.42 3.18
CA ALA A 10 7.98 -18.40 3.10
C ALA A 10 7.48 -17.00 3.46
N LEU A 11 6.25 -16.63 3.07
CA LEU A 11 5.65 -15.34 3.42
C LEU A 11 5.26 -15.28 4.90
N GLU A 12 4.69 -16.36 5.45
CA GLU A 12 4.37 -16.49 6.87
C GLU A 12 5.64 -16.36 7.73
N ALA A 13 6.73 -17.00 7.32
CA ALA A 13 8.02 -16.89 7.99
C ALA A 13 8.66 -15.50 7.89
N ILE A 14 8.37 -14.73 6.82
CA ILE A 14 8.97 -13.40 6.59
C ILE A 14 8.17 -12.27 7.25
N LEU A 15 6.85 -12.39 7.33
CA LEU A 15 5.98 -11.31 7.81
C LEU A 15 5.68 -11.37 9.32
N ASP A 16 6.11 -12.41 10.04
CA ASP A 16 5.75 -12.68 11.45
C ASP A 16 4.23 -12.54 11.70
N VAL A 17 3.44 -12.82 10.66
CA VAL A 17 1.98 -12.89 10.75
C VAL A 17 1.66 -14.32 11.13
N PRO A 18 1.14 -14.60 12.33
CA PRO A 18 0.71 -15.94 12.66
C PRO A 18 -0.35 -16.36 11.64
N ALA A 19 -0.12 -17.50 10.99
CA ALA A 19 -1.15 -18.17 10.22
C ALA A 19 -2.42 -18.20 11.07
N THR A 20 -3.49 -17.58 10.58
CA THR A 20 -4.81 -17.50 11.24
C THR A 20 -4.93 -16.59 12.47
N GLU A 21 -5.00 -15.28 12.26
CA GLU A 21 -5.98 -14.45 12.97
C GLU A 21 -6.95 -13.84 11.97
N SER A 22 -8.09 -14.53 11.84
CA SER A 22 -9.39 -14.08 11.33
C SER A 22 -9.41 -12.90 10.35
N LEU A 23 -9.19 -13.22 9.07
CA LEU A 23 -9.66 -12.44 7.93
C LEU A 23 -11.19 -12.52 7.75
N GLU A 24 -11.93 -12.97 8.77
CA GLU A 24 -13.39 -13.07 8.79
C GLU A 24 -14.08 -11.79 9.27
N SER A 25 -13.34 -10.78 9.75
CA SER A 25 -13.91 -9.49 10.19
C SER A 25 -13.83 -8.37 9.14
N ALA A 26 -13.21 -8.61 7.98
CA ALA A 26 -12.98 -7.56 6.96
C ALA A 26 -14.04 -7.51 5.85
N THR A 27 -15.05 -8.38 5.88
CA THR A 27 -16.18 -8.34 4.94
C THR A 27 -17.42 -7.70 5.57
N ASP A 28 -17.30 -6.43 5.95
CA ASP A 28 -18.44 -5.52 6.04
C ASP A 28 -18.14 -4.31 5.15
N VAL A 29 -17.92 -4.57 3.86
CA VAL A 29 -18.10 -3.55 2.82
C VAL A 29 -19.58 -3.54 2.50
N GLU A 30 -20.35 -2.74 3.24
CA GLU A 30 -21.73 -2.44 2.86
C GLU A 30 -21.70 -1.67 1.53
N VAL A 31 -22.02 -2.37 0.45
CA VAL A 31 -22.39 -1.75 -0.83
C VAL A 31 -23.72 -1.04 -0.59
N ALA A 32 -23.66 0.24 -0.25
CA ALA A 32 -24.82 1.10 -0.20
C ALA A 32 -25.40 1.23 -1.62
N THR A 33 -26.38 0.40 -1.95
CA THR A 33 -27.28 0.67 -3.06
C THR A 33 -28.29 1.71 -2.59
N ASP A 34 -28.01 2.96 -2.94
CA ASP A 34 -28.97 4.06 -2.83
C ASP A 34 -30.22 3.74 -3.67
N VAL A 35 -31.33 3.45 -2.99
CA VAL A 35 -32.67 3.64 -3.54
C VAL A 35 -33.48 4.39 -2.49
N GLY A 36 -33.73 5.66 -2.79
CA GLY A 36 -34.44 6.60 -1.93
C GLY A 36 -35.84 6.14 -1.51
N GLY A 37 -36.18 6.54 -0.29
CA GLY A 37 -37.53 6.45 0.28
C GLY A 37 -37.57 7.21 1.61
N VAL A 38 -38.06 8.45 1.57
CA VAL A 38 -38.32 9.30 2.75
C VAL A 38 -39.49 8.73 3.57
N SER A 39 -39.37 8.70 4.91
CA SER A 39 -40.33 9.29 5.86
C SER A 39 -40.03 8.96 7.34
N ASP A 40 -39.91 10.05 8.11
CA ASP A 40 -40.08 10.36 9.55
C ASP A 40 -40.34 9.27 10.61
N THR A 41 -39.65 9.35 11.77
CA THR A 41 -40.19 9.85 13.09
C THR A 41 -39.32 9.45 14.31
N GLU A 42 -38.97 10.45 15.16
CA GLU A 42 -38.60 10.46 16.61
C GLU A 42 -37.36 9.68 17.17
N GLY A 43 -36.47 10.41 17.89
CA GLY A 43 -35.36 9.86 18.71
C GLY A 43 -35.70 9.75 20.21
N PRO A 44 -34.74 9.73 21.16
CA PRO A 44 -33.29 9.50 21.08
C PRO A 44 -32.81 8.34 22.03
N THR A 45 -31.72 7.67 21.67
CA THR A 45 -30.86 7.00 22.67
C THR A 45 -29.40 7.19 22.28
N ASP A 46 -28.65 7.59 23.29
CA ASP A 46 -27.22 7.80 23.37
C ASP A 46 -26.42 6.57 22.89
N GLU A 47 -25.14 6.80 22.58
CA GLU A 47 -24.12 5.81 22.22
C GLU A 47 -24.10 5.31 20.76
N THR A 48 -23.59 6.15 19.85
CA THR A 48 -22.49 5.68 19.00
C THR A 48 -21.40 6.74 19.02
N THR A 49 -20.34 6.42 19.77
CA THR A 49 -19.03 7.04 19.74
C THR A 49 -18.73 7.60 18.35
N THR A 50 -18.68 8.93 18.27
CA THR A 50 -17.95 9.62 17.22
C THR A 50 -16.48 9.19 17.38
N ASP A 51 -16.11 8.11 16.70
CA ASP A 51 -14.71 7.71 16.49
C ASP A 51 -14.12 8.64 15.43
N ASP A 52 -13.93 9.91 15.82
CA ASP A 52 -13.11 10.88 15.09
C ASP A 52 -11.63 10.62 15.42
N SER A 53 -11.22 9.36 15.30
CA SER A 53 -9.82 8.97 15.18
C SER A 53 -9.46 9.17 13.71
N PRO A 54 -8.36 9.86 13.35
CA PRO A 54 -8.01 10.11 11.96
C PRO A 54 -7.94 8.76 11.25
N ALA A 55 -8.98 8.49 10.44
CA ALA A 55 -9.31 7.20 9.88
C ALA A 55 -8.03 6.46 9.49
N LYS A 56 -7.82 5.27 10.07
CA LYS A 56 -6.88 4.25 9.60
C LYS A 56 -6.85 4.33 8.08
N ARG A 57 -5.82 4.96 7.51
CA ARG A 57 -5.78 5.23 6.08
C ARG A 57 -5.79 3.87 5.41
N ASP A 58 -6.77 3.63 4.55
CA ASP A 58 -6.87 2.36 3.84
C ASP A 58 -5.68 2.24 2.88
N VAL A 59 -4.63 1.57 3.37
CA VAL A 59 -3.39 1.31 2.62
C VAL A 59 -3.71 0.52 1.37
N LEU A 60 -4.70 -0.38 1.40
CA LEU A 60 -5.08 -1.18 0.24
C LEU A 60 -5.64 -0.28 -0.87
N THR A 61 -6.59 0.60 -0.53
CA THR A 61 -7.09 1.63 -1.48
C THR A 61 -5.96 2.48 -2.05
N LEU A 62 -4.91 2.78 -1.27
CA LEU A 62 -3.73 3.49 -1.76
C LEU A 62 -2.88 2.64 -2.73
N LEU A 63 -2.64 1.37 -2.42
CA LEU A 63 -1.90 0.46 -3.28
C LEU A 63 -2.62 0.19 -4.62
N GLU A 64 -3.95 0.23 -4.62
CA GLU A 64 -4.78 0.10 -5.82
C GLU A 64 -4.66 1.32 -6.77
N ARG A 65 -4.19 2.47 -6.27
CA ARG A 65 -4.04 3.66 -7.11
C ARG A 65 -3.03 3.41 -8.21
N ARG A 66 -3.31 4.00 -9.38
CA ARG A 66 -2.42 3.92 -10.55
C ARG A 66 -0.99 4.31 -10.16
N HIS A 67 -0.04 3.44 -10.53
CA HIS A 67 1.40 3.54 -10.29
C HIS A 67 1.88 3.41 -8.84
N ALA A 68 0.99 3.25 -7.86
CA ALA A 68 1.36 3.15 -6.44
C ALA A 68 2.32 1.97 -6.19
N LEU A 69 1.95 0.77 -6.63
CA LEU A 69 2.80 -0.42 -6.49
C LEU A 69 4.16 -0.27 -7.19
N SER A 70 4.20 0.32 -8.39
CA SER A 70 5.45 0.53 -9.12
C SER A 70 6.41 1.46 -8.38
N ILE A 71 5.88 2.53 -7.79
CA ILE A 71 6.67 3.52 -7.03
C ILE A 71 7.17 2.89 -5.73
N LEU A 72 6.29 2.23 -4.98
CA LEU A 72 6.65 1.61 -3.71
C LEU A 72 7.67 0.49 -3.92
N ARG A 73 7.52 -0.33 -4.98
CA ARG A 73 8.52 -1.32 -5.38
C ARG A 73 9.88 -0.67 -5.65
N ALA A 74 9.91 0.42 -6.41
CA ALA A 74 11.17 1.07 -6.77
C ALA A 74 11.92 1.55 -5.51
N ILE A 75 11.24 2.21 -4.58
CA ILE A 75 11.83 2.74 -3.35
C ILE A 75 12.27 1.61 -2.40
N THR A 76 11.40 0.64 -2.15
CA THR A 76 11.69 -0.48 -1.22
C THR A 76 12.82 -1.40 -1.70
N THR A 77 13.12 -1.41 -3.00
CA THR A 77 14.19 -2.24 -3.59
C THR A 77 15.44 -1.45 -3.97
N ALA A 78 15.46 -0.12 -3.76
CA ALA A 78 16.60 0.74 -4.08
C ALA A 78 17.83 0.51 -3.18
N GLY A 79 17.64 -0.04 -1.97
CA GLY A 79 18.71 -0.26 -1.00
C GLY A 79 19.18 1.00 -0.26
N GLY A 80 18.40 2.08 -0.32
CA GLY A 80 18.65 3.34 0.38
C GLY A 80 17.70 4.45 -0.04
N PRO A 81 17.91 5.68 0.47
CA PRO A 81 17.09 6.85 0.13
C PRO A 81 17.11 7.14 -1.37
N SER A 82 15.94 7.47 -1.92
CA SER A 82 15.75 7.75 -3.36
C SER A 82 15.32 9.20 -3.58
N ARG A 83 15.91 9.86 -4.57
CA ARG A 83 15.53 11.21 -5.01
C ARG A 83 14.36 11.15 -5.98
N PHE A 84 13.62 12.25 -6.08
CA PHE A 84 12.51 12.35 -7.04
C PHE A 84 12.94 12.05 -8.48
N SER A 85 14.07 12.63 -8.93
CA SER A 85 14.56 12.44 -10.30
C SER A 85 14.95 10.98 -10.59
N GLU A 86 15.55 10.30 -9.60
CA GLU A 86 15.92 8.89 -9.73
C GLU A 86 14.67 8.01 -9.86
N LEU A 87 13.60 8.36 -9.15
CA LEU A 87 12.31 7.68 -9.26
C LEU A 87 11.62 7.99 -10.59
N GLU A 88 11.64 9.24 -11.05
CA GLU A 88 11.06 9.67 -12.34
C GLU A 88 11.64 8.88 -13.51
N ASP A 89 12.93 8.53 -13.46
CA ASP A 89 13.62 7.78 -14.51
C ASP A 89 13.22 6.29 -14.57
N VAL A 90 12.74 5.71 -13.47
CA VAL A 90 12.53 4.24 -13.36
C VAL A 90 11.07 3.82 -13.20
N VAL A 91 10.17 4.77 -12.91
CA VAL A 91 8.73 4.47 -12.73
C VAL A 91 7.90 4.95 -13.92
N PRO A 92 6.86 4.21 -14.33
CA PRO A 92 6.03 4.59 -15.47
C PRO A 92 4.98 5.67 -15.13
N ALA A 93 5.29 6.63 -14.25
CA ALA A 93 4.38 7.65 -13.76
C ALA A 93 4.75 9.05 -14.28
N SER A 94 3.74 9.90 -14.51
CA SER A 94 4.02 11.32 -14.75
C SER A 94 4.54 12.00 -13.49
N PRO A 95 5.30 13.11 -13.58
CA PRO A 95 5.86 13.79 -12.42
C PRO A 95 4.80 14.20 -11.39
N ASN A 96 3.64 14.68 -11.88
CA ASN A 96 2.52 15.02 -11.02
C ASN A 96 1.95 13.79 -10.29
N THR A 97 1.86 12.65 -10.98
CA THR A 97 1.38 11.40 -10.37
C THR A 97 2.38 10.87 -9.34
N LEU A 98 3.67 10.89 -9.67
CA LEU A 98 4.75 10.50 -8.75
C LEU A 98 4.72 11.35 -7.48
N SER A 99 4.64 12.68 -7.62
CA SER A 99 4.54 13.61 -6.49
C SER A 99 3.32 13.34 -5.60
N ALA A 100 2.16 13.12 -6.21
CA ALA A 100 0.93 12.80 -5.48
C ALA A 100 1.05 11.48 -4.71
N ARG A 101 1.53 10.41 -5.34
CA ARG A 101 1.70 9.11 -4.68
C ARG A 101 2.74 9.15 -3.56
N LEU A 102 3.87 9.83 -3.76
CA LEU A 102 4.88 10.00 -2.72
C LEU A 102 4.31 10.73 -1.50
N SER A 103 3.51 11.78 -1.72
CA SER A 103 2.84 12.51 -0.64
C SER A 103 1.85 11.62 0.10
N GLU A 104 1.01 10.87 -0.63
CA GLU A 104 0.05 9.92 -0.04
C GLU A 104 0.74 8.82 0.77
N PHE A 105 1.88 8.31 0.32
CA PHE A 105 2.66 7.32 1.05
C PHE A 105 3.32 7.87 2.31
N VAL A 106 3.80 9.12 2.27
CA VAL A 106 4.32 9.81 3.47
C VAL A 106 3.18 10.04 4.47
N GLU A 107 2.02 10.48 4.01
CA GLU A 107 0.83 10.64 4.84
C GLU A 107 0.33 9.31 5.42
N ALA A 108 0.46 8.21 4.68
CA ALA A 108 0.14 6.86 5.13
C ALA A 108 1.21 6.25 6.07
N GLY A 109 2.34 6.92 6.29
CA GLY A 109 3.42 6.41 7.14
C GLY A 109 4.20 5.24 6.52
N LEU A 110 4.13 5.06 5.19
CA LEU A 110 4.93 4.06 4.47
C LEU A 110 6.29 4.60 4.03
N LEU A 111 6.39 5.92 3.84
CA LEU A 111 7.63 6.60 3.47
C LEU A 111 7.93 7.75 4.42
N GLU A 112 9.21 8.04 4.61
CA GLU A 112 9.71 9.27 5.18
C GLU A 112 10.27 10.17 4.08
N ARG A 113 10.14 11.49 4.28
CA ARG A 113 10.64 12.51 3.35
C ARG A 113 11.63 13.41 4.08
N THR A 114 12.87 13.41 3.63
CA THR A 114 13.95 14.24 4.20
C THR A 114 14.36 15.31 3.20
N ALA A 115 14.32 16.57 3.63
CA ALA A 115 14.82 17.70 2.85
C ALA A 115 16.20 18.11 3.38
N TYR A 116 17.15 18.35 2.48
CA TYR A 116 18.50 18.76 2.82
C TYR A 116 18.77 20.17 2.29
N ASP A 117 19.15 21.06 3.20
CA ASP A 117 19.56 22.44 2.91
C ASP A 117 21.02 22.49 2.42
N GLU A 118 21.25 21.91 1.24
CA GLU A 118 22.52 21.96 0.52
C GLU A 118 22.36 22.71 -0.81
N VAL A 119 23.45 22.89 -1.56
CA VAL A 119 23.42 23.53 -2.88
C VAL A 119 23.83 22.50 -3.93
N PRO A 120 22.92 22.08 -4.82
CA PRO A 120 21.48 22.43 -4.90
C PRO A 120 20.63 21.72 -3.83
N PRO A 121 19.50 22.31 -3.38
CA PRO A 121 18.60 21.65 -2.42
C PRO A 121 18.13 20.30 -2.94
N ARG A 122 18.13 19.27 -2.08
CA ARG A 122 17.65 17.93 -2.44
C ARG A 122 16.60 17.42 -1.47
N VAL A 123 15.77 16.51 -1.97
CA VAL A 123 14.75 15.80 -1.21
C VAL A 123 14.91 14.32 -1.49
N GLU A 124 14.87 13.53 -0.42
CA GLU A 124 14.98 12.08 -0.48
C GLU A 124 13.77 11.43 0.19
N TYR A 125 13.42 10.26 -0.32
CA TYR A 125 12.34 9.42 0.16
C TYR A 125 12.92 8.06 0.55
N GLU A 126 12.56 7.58 1.73
CA GLU A 126 13.01 6.29 2.27
C GLU A 126 11.81 5.54 2.85
N PRO A 127 11.73 4.21 2.74
CA PRO A 127 10.66 3.48 3.42
C PRO A 127 10.81 3.60 4.94
N THR A 128 9.70 3.79 5.64
CA THR A 128 9.66 3.60 7.09
C THR A 128 9.90 2.13 7.43
N ASP A 129 10.09 1.81 8.71
CA ASP A 129 10.11 0.40 9.16
C ASP A 129 8.87 -0.36 8.68
N ALA A 130 7.68 0.27 8.75
CA ALA A 130 6.43 -0.30 8.26
C ALA A 130 6.38 -0.41 6.73
N GLY A 131 6.87 0.58 5.99
CA GLY A 131 6.93 0.51 4.52
C GLY A 131 7.92 -0.55 4.03
N ALA A 132 9.02 -0.77 4.76
CA ALA A 132 10.03 -1.75 4.42
C ALA A 132 9.52 -3.19 4.53
N THR A 133 8.56 -3.47 5.43
CA THR A 133 7.93 -4.80 5.55
C THR A 133 7.11 -5.18 4.31
N LEU A 134 6.85 -4.26 3.39
CA LEU A 134 6.18 -4.54 2.11
C LEU A 134 7.15 -5.03 1.01
N ALA A 135 8.47 -4.95 1.20
CA ALA A 135 9.43 -5.43 0.22
C ALA A 135 9.24 -6.93 -0.18
N PRO A 136 8.94 -7.86 0.75
CA PRO A 136 8.67 -9.26 0.44
C PRO A 136 7.50 -9.48 -0.52
N LEU A 137 6.47 -8.64 -0.49
CA LEU A 137 5.34 -8.70 -1.42
C LEU A 137 5.82 -8.62 -2.88
N PHE A 138 6.75 -7.72 -3.17
CA PHE A 138 7.27 -7.55 -4.52
C PHE A 138 8.19 -8.70 -4.95
N VAL A 139 8.86 -9.36 -4.00
CA VAL A 139 9.62 -10.58 -4.25
C VAL A 139 8.67 -11.71 -4.63
N TYR A 140 7.59 -11.89 -3.86
CA TYR A 140 6.55 -12.87 -4.14
C TYR A 140 5.95 -12.70 -5.54
N LEU A 141 5.53 -11.48 -5.87
CA LEU A 141 4.92 -11.19 -7.17
C LEU A 141 5.86 -11.54 -8.33
N ARG A 142 7.16 -11.27 -8.20
CA ARG A 142 8.16 -11.66 -9.21
C ARG A 142 8.36 -13.18 -9.31
N LEU A 143 8.34 -13.89 -8.18
CA LEU A 143 8.44 -15.35 -8.20
C LEU A 143 7.21 -15.99 -8.84
N TRP A 144 6.03 -15.47 -8.53
CA TRP A 144 4.79 -15.89 -9.14
C TRP A 144 4.79 -15.63 -10.64
N GLU A 145 5.18 -14.42 -11.08
CA GLU A 145 5.30 -14.05 -12.48
C GLU A 145 6.30 -14.97 -13.21
N SER A 146 7.47 -15.24 -12.62
CA SER A 146 8.45 -16.17 -13.21
C SER A 146 7.92 -17.61 -13.33
N ARG A 147 6.90 -17.99 -12.56
CA ARG A 147 6.35 -19.34 -12.56
C ARG A 147 5.19 -19.50 -13.52
N TYR A 148 4.33 -18.50 -13.63
CA TYR A 148 3.06 -18.57 -14.36
C TYR A 148 2.97 -17.58 -15.53
N GLY A 149 3.90 -16.64 -15.66
CA GLY A 149 3.86 -15.58 -16.68
C GLY A 149 3.76 -16.14 -18.10
N ASP A 150 4.56 -17.16 -18.41
CA ASP A 150 4.55 -17.83 -19.72
C ASP A 150 3.19 -18.51 -20.04
N GLU A 151 2.43 -18.92 -19.02
CA GLU A 151 1.12 -19.56 -19.19
C GLU A 151 -0.01 -18.53 -19.41
N LEU A 152 0.20 -17.27 -19.02
CA LEU A 152 -0.78 -16.18 -19.13
C LEU A 152 -0.68 -15.43 -20.46
N GLU A 153 0.45 -15.53 -21.16
CA GLU A 153 0.65 -14.97 -22.50
C GLU A 153 0.13 -15.88 -23.64
N ALA A 154 -0.30 -17.10 -23.32
CA ALA A 154 -0.78 -18.13 -24.26
C ALA A 154 -2.30 -18.11 -24.46
#